data_AF-A0A016T2W3-F1
#
_entry.id   AF-A0A016T2W3-F1
#
_cell.length_a   1.000
_cell.length_b   1.000
_cell.length_c   1.000
_cell.angle_alpha   90.00
_cell.angle_beta   90.00
_cell.angle_gamma   90.00
#
_symmetry.space_group_name_H-M   'P 1'
#
loop_
_entity.id
_entity.type
_entity.pdbx_description
1 polymer ?
#
loop_
_entity_poly.entity_id
_entity_poly.type
_entity_poly.pdbx_seq_one_letter_code
_entity_poly.pdbx_strand_id
1 'polypeptide(L)'
;MDLWRIENGSKGSQQKTGRIAAALGFMRGQSRKPTVIIAIGYLTDFVLLRAAGFESWWRVDDYLTRKRELLADLADFKENERFIEETAKTIDELNREKEEHSEIIQQINQDKCDLEKQMDDARFEQRERETQLARKYETLLKLMESSNEKIRESGLGEEATIHPDDIPHARIPKLPTPPAPLPTPQWKGLTGLIPPMMSLDQMMMATQFRPPPAVPAHLKAADHQSPPMKTCQSCFQQIHRNAPICPMCKSKSRSKNPKKPKKKD
;
A
#
# COMPACT_ATOMS: atom_id res chain seq x y z
N MET A 1 22.61 24.25 18.05
CA MET A 1 22.50 25.72 18.07
C MET A 1 21.41 26.04 19.07
N ASP A 2 21.85 26.14 20.33
CA ASP A 2 21.02 26.23 21.52
C ASP A 2 20.87 27.69 21.94
N LEU A 3 19.63 28.18 22.03
CA LEU A 3 19.33 29.44 22.71
C LEU A 3 18.01 29.33 23.48
N TRP A 4 18.08 28.76 24.67
CA TRP A 4 17.20 29.07 25.79
C TRP A 4 18.11 29.54 26.94
N ARG A 5 18.09 30.84 27.25
CA ARG A 5 18.76 31.39 28.43
C ARG A 5 17.74 32.14 29.28
N ILE A 6 17.54 31.56 30.45
CA ILE A 6 16.79 32.03 31.62
C ILE A 6 17.53 33.23 32.23
N GLU A 7 16.81 34.29 32.63
CA GLU A 7 17.25 35.18 33.71
C GLU A 7 16.07 35.53 34.63
N ASN A 8 16.11 34.98 35.84
CA ASN A 8 15.31 35.37 37.00
C ASN A 8 16.10 36.40 37.80
N GLY A 9 15.52 37.58 38.05
CA GLY A 9 16.11 38.65 38.86
C GLY A 9 15.33 38.88 40.15
N SER A 10 15.70 38.15 41.20
CA SER A 10 15.26 38.34 42.59
C SER A 10 16.03 39.50 43.24
N LYS A 11 15.34 40.41 43.93
CA LYS A 11 15.91 41.24 45.00
C LYS A 11 14.91 41.41 46.14
N GLY A 12 15.16 40.67 47.22
CA GLY A 12 14.67 41.02 48.55
C GLY A 12 15.53 42.12 49.18
N SER A 13 14.94 42.85 50.12
CA SER A 13 15.68 43.52 51.19
C SER A 13 14.82 43.53 52.46
N GLN A 14 15.51 43.27 53.57
CA GLN A 14 15.00 42.88 54.87
C GLN A 14 14.62 44.07 55.76
N GLN A 15 13.72 43.75 56.71
CA GLN A 15 13.67 44.12 58.13
C GLN A 15 14.04 45.53 58.58
N LYS A 16 13.13 46.13 59.35
CA LYS A 16 13.46 46.60 60.71
C LYS A 16 12.21 46.60 61.61
N THR A 17 12.28 45.75 62.63
CA THR A 17 11.44 45.72 63.82
C THR A 17 11.70 46.94 64.71
N GLY A 18 10.66 47.54 65.26
CA GLY A 18 10.74 48.53 66.32
C GLY A 18 9.40 48.68 67.03
N ARG A 19 9.26 48.03 68.19
CA ARG A 19 8.19 48.29 69.17
C ARG A 19 8.52 49.61 69.88
N ILE A 20 7.57 50.55 69.93
CA ILE A 20 7.45 51.50 71.06
C ILE A 20 5.98 51.62 71.44
N ALA A 21 5.75 51.56 72.74
CA ALA A 21 4.48 51.45 73.42
C ALA A 21 3.70 52.77 73.51
N ALA A 22 2.39 52.60 73.72
CA ALA A 22 1.48 53.37 74.57
C ALA A 22 1.69 54.90 74.71
N ALA A 23 0.67 55.65 74.28
CA ALA A 23 0.23 56.86 74.96
C ALA A 23 -1.30 57.00 74.81
N LEU A 24 -2.03 56.48 75.80
CA LEU A 24 -3.43 56.83 76.06
C LEU A 24 -3.45 58.25 76.65
N GLY A 25 -3.78 59.23 75.81
CA GLY A 25 -4.00 60.62 76.21
C GLY A 25 -5.47 60.96 76.05
N PHE A 26 -6.22 60.87 77.15
CA PHE A 26 -7.60 61.31 77.29
C PHE A 26 -7.66 62.84 77.26
N MET A 27 -8.26 63.44 76.22
CA MET A 27 -8.68 64.84 76.22
C MET A 27 -10.11 64.92 75.70
N ARG A 28 -11.03 65.18 76.65
CA ARG A 28 -12.43 65.53 76.40
C ARG A 28 -12.51 66.84 75.60
N GLY A 29 -13.49 66.87 74.70
CA GLY A 29 -14.20 68.10 74.34
C GLY A 29 -13.58 68.88 73.18
N GLN A 30 -14.18 68.74 71.99
CA GLN A 30 -14.78 69.85 71.24
C GLN A 30 -15.31 69.37 69.89
N SER A 31 -16.46 69.93 69.52
CA SER A 31 -17.19 69.76 68.26
C SER A 31 -16.29 69.74 67.01
N ARG A 32 -16.19 68.59 66.32
CA ARG A 32 -15.73 68.47 64.92
C ARG A 32 -16.42 67.29 64.21
N LYS A 33 -17.57 67.54 63.59
CA LYS A 33 -18.12 66.70 62.51
C LYS A 33 -18.14 67.54 61.23
N PRO A 34 -17.02 67.56 60.48
CA PRO A 34 -17.14 67.23 59.06
C PRO A 34 -15.99 66.34 58.51
N THR A 35 -14.88 66.15 59.24
CA THR A 35 -13.65 65.57 58.67
C THR A 35 -13.67 64.04 58.51
N VAL A 36 -14.40 63.32 59.36
CA VAL A 36 -14.47 61.84 59.34
C VAL A 36 -15.32 61.32 58.17
N ILE A 37 -16.39 62.02 57.81
CA ILE A 37 -17.25 61.64 56.67
C ILE A 37 -16.49 61.80 55.35
N ILE A 38 -15.70 62.86 55.23
CA ILE A 38 -14.85 63.14 54.07
C ILE A 38 -13.79 62.04 53.88
N ALA A 39 -13.14 61.61 54.97
CA ALA A 39 -12.12 60.55 54.92
C ALA A 39 -12.69 59.17 54.53
N ILE A 40 -13.92 58.84 54.94
CA ILE A 40 -14.59 57.59 54.56
C ILE A 40 -14.96 57.62 53.06
N GLY A 41 -15.46 58.75 52.56
CA GLY A 41 -15.77 58.94 51.13
C GLY A 41 -14.56 58.72 50.21
N TYR A 42 -13.41 59.30 50.56
CA TYR A 42 -12.17 59.10 49.78
C TYR A 42 -11.66 57.66 49.81
N LEU A 43 -11.84 56.93 50.93
CA LEU A 43 -11.44 55.53 51.02
C LEU A 43 -12.35 54.64 50.17
N THR A 44 -13.66 54.88 50.17
CA THR A 44 -14.62 54.15 49.33
C THR A 44 -14.40 54.42 47.85
N ASP A 45 -14.17 55.68 47.47
CA ASP A 45 -13.89 56.06 46.08
C ASP A 45 -12.56 55.47 45.60
N PHE A 46 -11.54 55.42 46.44
CA PHE A 46 -10.25 54.80 46.12
C PHE A 46 -10.38 53.27 45.94
N VAL A 47 -11.16 52.60 46.78
CA VAL A 47 -11.43 51.15 46.64
C VAL A 47 -12.24 50.86 45.38
N LEU A 48 -13.26 51.68 45.07
CA LEU A 48 -14.06 51.53 43.85
C LEU A 48 -13.22 51.77 42.59
N LEU A 49 -12.38 52.81 42.59
CA LEU A 49 -11.48 53.12 41.48
C LEU A 49 -10.46 52.00 41.24
N ARG A 50 -9.96 51.39 42.33
CA ARG A 50 -9.05 50.24 42.25
C ARG A 50 -9.77 48.97 41.78
N ALA A 51 -11.03 48.76 42.16
CA ALA A 51 -11.87 47.67 41.66
C ALA A 51 -12.19 47.83 40.17
N ALA A 52 -12.56 49.04 39.74
CA ALA A 52 -12.80 49.35 38.32
C ALA A 52 -11.52 49.23 37.47
N GLY A 53 -10.37 49.66 38.01
CA GLY A 53 -9.06 49.45 37.37
C GLY A 53 -8.67 47.97 37.25
N PHE A 54 -8.98 47.17 38.27
CA PHE A 54 -8.76 45.72 38.24
C PHE A 54 -9.68 45.00 37.25
N GLU A 55 -10.95 45.39 37.18
CA GLU A 55 -11.89 44.85 36.19
C GLU A 55 -11.47 45.20 34.76
N SER A 56 -11.04 46.44 34.52
CA SER A 56 -10.51 46.86 33.22
C SER A 56 -9.24 46.08 32.85
N TRP A 57 -8.33 45.85 33.80
CA TRP A 57 -7.13 45.06 33.59
C TRP A 57 -7.44 43.61 33.21
N TRP A 58 -8.36 42.94 33.93
CA TRP A 58 -8.79 41.58 33.60
C TRP A 58 -9.41 41.47 32.22
N ARG A 59 -10.23 42.44 31.81
CA ARG A 59 -10.82 42.45 30.44
C ARG A 59 -9.75 42.56 29.37
N VAL A 60 -8.73 43.39 29.60
CA VAL A 60 -7.58 43.51 28.69
C VAL A 60 -6.76 42.22 28.67
N ASP A 61 -6.51 41.60 29.81
CA ASP A 61 -5.77 40.34 29.91
C ASP A 61 -6.50 39.16 29.24
N ASP A 62 -7.81 39.03 29.45
CA ASP A 62 -8.66 38.04 28.76
C ASP A 62 -8.63 38.26 27.24
N TYR A 63 -8.76 39.51 26.78
CA TYR A 63 -8.63 39.84 25.36
C TYR A 63 -7.25 39.45 24.80
N LEU A 64 -6.17 39.77 25.50
CA LEU A 64 -4.81 39.42 25.07
C LEU A 64 -4.58 37.91 25.06
N THR A 65 -5.18 37.18 26.01
CA THR A 65 -5.12 35.72 26.06
C THR A 65 -5.84 35.10 24.87
N ARG A 66 -7.10 35.49 24.61
CA ARG A 66 -7.86 35.01 23.45
C ARG A 66 -7.20 35.38 22.12
N LYS A 67 -6.57 36.56 22.04
CA LYS A 67 -5.78 36.95 20.86
C LYS A 67 -4.60 36.01 20.64
N ARG A 68 -3.89 35.60 21.69
CA ARG A 68 -2.77 34.65 21.58
C ARG A 68 -3.27 33.27 21.16
N GLU A 69 -4.38 32.79 21.72
CA GLU A 69 -5.01 31.53 21.34
C GLU A 69 -5.39 31.54 19.85
N LEU A 70 -6.08 32.59 19.39
CA LEU A 70 -6.45 32.72 17.98
C LEU A 70 -5.23 32.76 17.05
N LEU A 71 -4.13 33.40 17.45
CA LEU A 71 -2.89 33.41 16.66
C LEU A 71 -2.23 32.02 16.61
N ALA A 72 -2.32 31.24 17.69
CA ALA A 72 -1.86 29.86 17.69
C ALA A 72 -2.71 28.98 16.78
N ASP A 73 -4.05 29.07 16.88
CA ASP A 73 -4.98 28.34 16.01
C ASP A 73 -4.76 28.67 14.52
N LEU A 74 -4.50 29.95 14.20
CA LEU A 74 -4.18 30.37 12.83
C LEU A 74 -2.83 29.81 12.34
N ALA A 75 -1.86 29.62 13.22
CA ALA A 75 -0.60 28.99 12.88
C ALA A 75 -0.79 27.49 12.60
N ASP A 76 -1.54 26.80 13.47
CA ASP A 76 -1.87 25.38 13.30
C ASP A 76 -2.70 25.14 12.03
N PHE A 77 -3.65 26.02 11.73
CA PHE A 77 -4.44 25.96 10.49
C PHE A 77 -3.54 26.03 9.24
N LYS A 78 -2.58 26.96 9.22
CA LYS A 78 -1.64 27.11 8.10
C LYS A 78 -0.72 25.91 7.95
N GLU A 79 -0.32 25.30 9.07
CA GLU A 79 0.50 24.10 9.02
C GLU A 79 -0.28 22.89 8.50
N ASN A 80 -1.54 22.76 8.90
CA ASN A 80 -2.44 21.74 8.35
C ASN A 80 -2.68 21.93 6.84
N GLU A 81 -2.82 23.18 6.38
CA GLU A 81 -2.94 23.49 4.94
C GLU A 81 -1.70 23.02 4.17
N ARG A 82 -0.49 23.34 4.68
CA ARG A 82 0.78 22.85 4.10
C ARG A 82 0.85 21.32 4.06
N PHE A 83 0.48 20.66 5.16
CA PHE A 83 0.48 19.20 5.25
C PHE A 83 -0.47 18.56 4.22
N ILE A 84 -1.65 19.15 4.02
CA ILE A 84 -2.61 18.68 3.01
C ILE A 84 -2.02 18.84 1.61
N GLU A 85 -1.39 19.97 1.30
CA GLU A 85 -0.73 20.21 0.01
C GLU A 85 0.40 19.21 -0.27
N GLU A 86 1.26 18.96 0.72
CA GLU A 86 2.35 17.99 0.62
C GLU A 86 1.84 16.55 0.43
N THR A 87 0.75 16.21 1.13
CA THR A 87 0.08 14.92 0.97
C THR A 87 -0.52 14.77 -0.42
N ALA A 88 -1.20 15.81 -0.93
CA ALA A 88 -1.76 15.81 -2.29
C ALA A 88 -0.66 15.64 -3.34
N LYS A 89 0.45 16.38 -3.21
CA LYS A 89 1.61 16.25 -4.09
C LYS A 89 2.19 14.83 -4.08
N THR A 90 2.26 14.19 -2.92
CA THR A 90 2.75 12.81 -2.80
C THR A 90 1.80 11.82 -3.50
N ILE A 91 0.49 12.03 -3.40
CA ILE A 91 -0.51 11.21 -4.11
C ILE A 91 -0.34 11.35 -5.62
N ASP A 92 -0.13 12.57 -6.12
CA ASP A 92 0.08 12.82 -7.55
C ASP A 92 1.35 12.14 -8.07
N GLU A 93 2.45 12.20 -7.31
CA GLU A 93 3.69 11.51 -7.63
C GLU A 93 3.49 9.99 -7.74
N LEU A 94 2.82 9.38 -6.75
CA LEU A 94 2.52 7.95 -6.75
C LEU A 94 1.62 7.54 -7.92
N ASN A 95 0.67 8.40 -8.31
CA ASN A 95 -0.18 8.13 -9.47
C ASN A 95 0.63 8.19 -10.78
N ARG A 96 1.60 9.09 -10.89
CA ARG A 96 2.50 9.15 -12.05
C ARG A 96 3.37 7.89 -12.13
N GLU A 97 4.01 7.50 -11.03
CA GLU A 97 4.80 6.26 -10.96
C GLU A 97 3.96 5.02 -11.31
N LYS A 98 2.71 4.97 -10.86
CA LYS A 98 1.78 3.90 -11.21
C LYS A 98 1.51 3.84 -12.72
N GLU A 99 1.34 4.98 -13.38
CA GLU A 99 1.13 5.04 -14.83
C GLU A 99 2.39 4.59 -15.59
N GLU A 100 3.57 5.08 -15.18
CA GLU A 100 4.84 4.65 -15.75
C GLU A 100 5.05 3.13 -15.61
N HIS A 101 4.70 2.54 -14.46
CA HIS A 101 4.73 1.09 -14.28
C HIS A 101 3.71 0.35 -15.17
N SER A 102 2.52 0.93 -15.39
CA SER A 102 1.50 0.39 -16.29
C SER A 102 2.04 0.30 -17.73
N GLU A 103 2.69 1.36 -18.20
CA GLU A 103 3.31 1.42 -19.52
C GLU A 103 4.43 0.37 -19.68
N ILE A 104 5.30 0.23 -18.69
CA ILE A 104 6.37 -0.79 -18.70
C ILE A 104 5.77 -2.20 -18.82
N ILE A 105 4.70 -2.50 -18.09
CA ILE A 105 4.04 -3.81 -18.15
C ILE A 105 3.43 -4.05 -19.55
N GLN A 106 2.82 -3.03 -20.15
CA GLN A 106 2.29 -3.13 -21.52
C GLN A 106 3.41 -3.42 -22.52
N GLN A 107 4.55 -2.75 -22.40
CA GLN A 107 5.71 -2.99 -23.27
C GLN A 107 6.25 -4.41 -23.12
N ILE A 108 6.40 -4.92 -21.89
CA ILE A 108 6.86 -6.31 -21.66
C ILE A 108 5.92 -7.32 -22.31
N ASN A 109 4.61 -7.09 -22.25
CA ASN A 109 3.64 -7.97 -22.89
C ASN A 109 3.73 -7.91 -24.41
N GLN A 110 3.98 -6.73 -24.98
CA GLN A 110 4.20 -6.56 -26.41
C GLN A 110 5.47 -7.29 -26.87
N ASP A 111 6.59 -7.06 -26.17
CA ASP A 111 7.87 -7.73 -26.46
C ASP A 111 7.75 -9.25 -26.38
N LYS A 112 6.99 -9.76 -25.40
CA LYS A 112 6.70 -11.19 -25.28
C LYS A 112 5.98 -11.71 -26.54
N CYS A 113 4.90 -11.04 -26.97
CA CYS A 113 4.16 -11.43 -28.18
C CYS A 113 5.06 -11.41 -29.43
N ASP A 114 5.91 -10.39 -29.55
CA ASP A 114 6.81 -10.26 -30.69
C ASP A 114 7.90 -11.35 -30.70
N LEU A 115 8.44 -11.71 -29.54
CA LEU A 115 9.40 -12.81 -29.41
C LEU A 115 8.76 -14.18 -29.67
N GLU A 116 7.55 -14.42 -29.18
CA GLU A 116 6.80 -15.65 -29.46
C GLU A 116 6.58 -15.81 -30.97
N LYS A 117 6.19 -14.72 -31.65
CA LYS A 117 6.04 -14.70 -33.11
C LYS A 117 7.36 -14.98 -33.84
N GLN A 118 8.45 -14.32 -33.45
CA GLN A 118 9.77 -14.55 -34.07
C GLN A 118 10.24 -15.99 -33.91
N MET A 119 9.98 -16.61 -32.77
CA MET A 119 10.29 -18.03 -32.55
C MET A 119 9.49 -18.95 -33.47
N ASP A 120 8.19 -18.68 -33.64
CA ASP A 120 7.34 -19.47 -34.52
C ASP A 120 7.73 -19.32 -35.99
N ASP A 121 8.06 -18.10 -36.43
CA ASP A 121 8.58 -17.82 -37.77
C ASP A 121 9.90 -18.56 -38.01
N ALA A 122 10.85 -18.48 -37.07
CA ALA A 122 12.13 -19.20 -37.18
C ALA A 122 11.95 -20.72 -37.23
N ARG A 123 11.03 -21.28 -36.44
CA ARG A 123 10.67 -22.71 -36.47
C ARG A 123 9.98 -23.11 -37.77
N PHE A 124 9.19 -22.22 -38.36
CA PHE A 124 8.56 -22.44 -39.65
C PHE A 124 9.62 -22.49 -40.77
N GLU A 125 10.49 -21.49 -40.83
CA GLU A 125 11.56 -21.47 -41.83
C GLU A 125 12.53 -22.64 -41.69
N GLN A 126 12.83 -23.07 -40.45
CA GLN A 126 13.65 -24.25 -40.21
C GLN A 126 13.01 -25.50 -40.82
N ARG A 127 11.72 -25.74 -40.55
CA ARG A 127 10.98 -26.88 -41.13
C ARG A 127 10.92 -26.82 -42.65
N GLU A 128 10.79 -25.62 -43.21
CA GLU A 128 10.81 -25.42 -44.64
C GLU A 128 12.18 -25.80 -45.24
N ARG A 129 13.28 -25.32 -44.64
CA ARG A 129 14.65 -25.68 -45.06
C ARG A 129 14.92 -27.17 -44.95
N GLU A 130 14.48 -27.82 -43.88
CA GLU A 130 14.58 -29.27 -43.69
C GLU A 130 13.79 -30.03 -44.79
N THR A 131 12.59 -29.57 -45.12
CA THR A 131 11.77 -30.15 -46.19
C THR A 131 12.45 -29.98 -47.55
N GLN A 132 13.01 -28.80 -47.83
CA GLN A 132 13.76 -28.55 -49.07
C GLN A 132 15.01 -29.43 -49.16
N LEU A 133 15.72 -29.62 -48.04
CA LEU A 133 16.91 -30.47 -47.99
C LEU A 133 16.53 -31.94 -48.24
N ALA A 134 15.46 -32.44 -47.62
CA ALA A 134 14.95 -33.80 -47.84
C ALA A 134 14.63 -34.06 -49.32
N ARG A 135 13.98 -33.11 -50.01
CA ARG A 135 13.71 -33.20 -51.46
C ARG A 135 14.99 -33.27 -52.30
N LYS A 136 16.03 -32.53 -51.92
CA LYS A 136 17.34 -32.57 -52.60
C LYS A 136 18.02 -33.92 -52.40
N TYR A 137 17.99 -34.48 -51.19
CA TYR A 137 18.50 -35.83 -50.92
C TYR A 137 17.75 -36.90 -51.72
N GLU A 138 16.42 -36.83 -51.76
CA GLU A 138 15.61 -37.77 -52.55
C GLU A 138 15.97 -37.70 -54.04
N THR A 139 16.13 -36.49 -54.58
CA THR A 139 16.55 -36.30 -55.97
C THR A 139 17.95 -36.88 -56.23
N LEU A 140 18.89 -36.67 -55.30
CA LEU A 140 20.25 -37.19 -55.41
C LEU A 140 20.27 -38.73 -55.37
N LEU A 141 19.51 -39.35 -54.47
CA LEU A 141 19.37 -40.81 -54.39
C LEU A 141 18.83 -41.40 -55.70
N LYS A 142 17.79 -40.79 -56.28
CA LYS A 142 17.25 -41.23 -57.58
C LYS A 142 18.28 -41.10 -58.72
N LEU A 143 19.08 -40.04 -58.73
CA LEU A 143 20.15 -39.85 -59.72
C LEU A 143 21.30 -40.84 -59.54
N MET A 144 21.65 -41.16 -58.29
CA MET A 144 22.64 -42.18 -57.96
C MET A 144 22.18 -43.55 -58.47
N GLU A 145 20.95 -43.94 -58.16
CA GLU A 145 20.35 -45.21 -58.64
C GLU A 145 20.31 -45.26 -60.17
N SER A 146 19.86 -44.19 -60.83
CA SER A 146 19.81 -44.12 -62.30
C SER A 146 21.20 -44.19 -62.95
N SER A 147 22.21 -43.56 -62.35
CA SER A 147 23.59 -43.62 -62.84
C SER A 147 24.16 -45.03 -62.69
N ASN A 148 23.93 -45.66 -61.54
CA ASN A 148 24.38 -47.02 -61.26
C ASN A 148 23.74 -48.05 -62.21
N GLU A 149 22.45 -47.90 -62.55
CA GLU A 149 21.80 -48.73 -63.57
C GLU A 149 22.50 -48.61 -64.93
N LYS A 150 22.78 -47.39 -65.39
CA LYS A 150 23.47 -47.17 -66.68
C LYS A 150 24.89 -47.75 -66.71
N ILE A 151 25.60 -47.71 -65.59
CA ILE A 151 26.93 -48.32 -65.46
C ILE A 151 26.83 -49.83 -65.66
N ARG A 152 25.85 -50.49 -65.03
CA ARG A 152 25.58 -51.92 -65.22
C ARG A 152 25.25 -52.27 -66.66
N GLU A 153 24.37 -51.49 -67.31
CA GLU A 153 23.99 -51.68 -68.72
C GLU A 153 25.17 -51.51 -69.69
N SER A 154 26.14 -50.65 -69.34
CA SER A 154 27.31 -50.36 -70.17
C SER A 154 28.47 -51.37 -70.02
N GLY A 155 28.36 -52.32 -69.07
CA GLY A 155 29.41 -53.32 -68.81
C GLY A 155 30.69 -52.76 -68.16
N LEU A 156 30.63 -51.55 -67.61
CA LEU A 156 31.70 -50.99 -66.79
C LEU A 156 31.64 -51.65 -65.40
N GLY A 157 32.76 -52.20 -64.93
CA GLY A 157 32.81 -53.03 -63.71
C GLY A 157 32.37 -52.32 -62.41
N GLU A 158 32.22 -53.12 -61.34
CA GLU A 158 31.72 -52.73 -60.00
C GLU A 158 32.48 -51.55 -59.35
N GLU A 159 33.71 -51.27 -59.79
CA GLU A 159 34.53 -50.16 -59.30
C GLU A 159 33.95 -48.77 -59.65
N ALA A 160 33.06 -48.68 -60.66
CA ALA A 160 32.49 -47.42 -61.12
C ALA A 160 31.16 -47.03 -60.44
N THR A 161 30.55 -47.93 -59.66
CA THR A 161 29.25 -47.69 -59.00
C THR A 161 29.37 -46.73 -57.80
N ILE A 162 28.46 -45.75 -57.73
CA ILE A 162 28.40 -44.73 -56.66
C ILE A 162 27.76 -45.37 -55.42
N HIS A 163 28.42 -45.29 -54.26
CA HIS A 163 27.96 -45.91 -53.01
C HIS A 163 27.18 -44.91 -52.14
N PRO A 164 26.17 -45.36 -51.35
CA PRO A 164 25.43 -44.48 -50.44
C PRO A 164 26.27 -43.69 -49.42
N ASP A 165 27.46 -44.19 -49.08
CA ASP A 165 28.40 -43.51 -48.17
C ASP A 165 29.06 -42.26 -48.79
N ASP A 166 29.04 -42.16 -50.12
CA ASP A 166 29.55 -40.98 -50.85
C ASP A 166 28.58 -39.78 -50.73
N ILE A 167 27.36 -40.01 -50.23
CA ILE A 167 26.37 -38.96 -50.01
C ILE A 167 26.70 -38.21 -48.71
N PRO A 168 26.93 -36.88 -48.76
CA PRO A 168 27.26 -36.11 -47.57
C PRO A 168 26.14 -36.22 -46.54
N HIS A 169 26.41 -36.83 -45.38
CA HIS A 169 25.47 -36.83 -44.28
C HIS A 169 25.58 -35.48 -43.58
N ALA A 170 24.60 -34.61 -43.78
CA ALA A 170 24.47 -33.41 -42.97
C ALA A 170 24.28 -33.86 -41.52
N ARG A 171 25.35 -33.85 -40.71
CA ARG A 171 25.22 -33.80 -39.25
C ARG A 171 24.61 -32.45 -38.92
N ILE A 172 23.30 -32.33 -39.15
CA ILE A 172 22.50 -31.24 -38.60
C ILE A 172 22.74 -31.35 -37.09
N PRO A 173 23.38 -30.37 -36.44
CA PRO A 173 23.43 -30.34 -34.99
C PRO A 173 21.99 -30.47 -34.55
N LYS A 174 21.64 -31.58 -33.89
CA LYS A 174 20.32 -31.73 -33.30
C LYS A 174 20.15 -30.49 -32.45
N LEU A 175 19.24 -29.58 -32.83
CA LEU A 175 18.85 -28.50 -31.94
C LEU A 175 18.64 -29.15 -30.57
N PRO A 176 19.10 -28.52 -29.48
CA PRO A 176 18.79 -29.01 -28.15
C PRO A 176 17.29 -29.29 -28.16
N THR A 177 16.96 -30.57 -28.01
CA THR A 177 15.57 -30.98 -27.78
C THR A 177 15.08 -30.04 -26.69
N PRO A 178 13.96 -29.32 -26.87
CA PRO A 178 13.48 -28.46 -25.80
C PRO A 178 13.50 -29.32 -24.54
N PRO A 179 14.22 -28.90 -23.48
CA PRO A 179 14.33 -29.72 -22.28
C PRO A 179 12.93 -30.18 -21.95
N ALA A 180 12.76 -31.50 -21.80
CA ALA A 180 11.53 -32.07 -21.29
C ALA A 180 11.07 -31.16 -20.14
N PRO A 181 9.78 -30.78 -20.05
CA PRO A 181 9.34 -29.77 -19.11
C PRO A 181 9.90 -30.12 -17.74
N LEU A 182 10.92 -29.39 -17.30
CA LEU A 182 11.36 -29.44 -15.93
C LEU A 182 10.09 -29.13 -15.13
N PRO A 183 9.75 -29.91 -14.10
CA PRO A 183 8.60 -29.61 -13.27
C PRO A 183 8.81 -28.17 -12.80
N THR A 184 7.96 -27.28 -13.33
CA THR A 184 7.96 -25.89 -12.96
C THR A 184 7.89 -25.85 -11.45
N PRO A 185 8.76 -25.07 -10.76
CA PRO A 185 8.48 -24.75 -9.38
C PRO A 185 7.07 -24.19 -9.38
N GLN A 186 6.19 -24.83 -8.64
CA GLN A 186 4.78 -24.51 -8.61
C GLN A 186 4.61 -23.24 -7.76
N TRP A 187 4.83 -22.06 -8.33
CA TRP A 187 4.41 -20.79 -7.72
C TRP A 187 2.91 -20.62 -7.97
N LYS A 188 2.13 -21.57 -7.45
CA LYS A 188 0.70 -21.39 -7.19
C LYS A 188 0.60 -20.40 -6.03
N GLY A 189 0.60 -19.10 -6.32
CA GLY A 189 0.64 -18.11 -5.24
C GLY A 189 0.28 -16.67 -5.55
N LEU A 190 0.32 -16.18 -6.80
CA LEU A 190 0.06 -14.75 -7.05
C LEU A 190 -0.81 -14.42 -8.28
N THR A 191 -1.26 -15.42 -9.06
CA THR A 191 -2.15 -15.21 -10.21
C THR A 191 -3.63 -15.05 -9.85
N GLY A 192 -3.98 -14.95 -8.56
CA GLY A 192 -5.36 -14.78 -8.07
C GLY A 192 -5.74 -13.36 -7.63
N LEU A 193 -4.84 -12.38 -7.75
CA LEU A 193 -5.07 -11.01 -7.24
C LEU A 193 -5.33 -9.96 -8.32
N ILE A 194 -5.41 -10.32 -9.60
CA ILE A 194 -5.71 -9.38 -10.68
C ILE A 194 -6.97 -9.85 -11.41
N PRO A 195 -8.14 -9.23 -11.15
CA PRO A 195 -9.32 -9.44 -11.97
C PRO A 195 -9.01 -9.07 -13.44
N PRO A 196 -9.65 -9.72 -14.43
CA PRO A 196 -9.60 -9.21 -15.80
C PRO A 196 -10.20 -7.81 -15.77
N MET A 197 -9.47 -6.83 -16.30
CA MET A 197 -9.93 -5.46 -16.42
C MET A 197 -11.16 -5.42 -17.34
N MET A 198 -12.34 -5.39 -16.72
CA MET A 198 -13.59 -5.07 -17.41
C MET A 198 -13.59 -3.56 -17.64
N SER A 199 -13.96 -3.11 -18.83
CA SER A 199 -14.09 -1.69 -19.16
C SER A 199 -14.91 -0.94 -18.10
N LEU A 200 -14.40 0.21 -17.63
CA LEU A 200 -15.02 1.06 -16.61
C LEU A 200 -16.45 1.49 -16.98
N ASP A 201 -16.75 1.59 -18.28
CA ASP A 201 -18.08 1.93 -18.78
C ASP A 201 -19.15 0.87 -18.48
N GLN A 202 -18.76 -0.40 -18.31
CA GLN A 202 -19.72 -1.49 -18.10
C GLN A 202 -20.19 -1.61 -16.64
N MET A 203 -19.45 -1.05 -15.68
CA MET A 203 -19.80 -1.14 -14.25
C MET A 203 -20.82 -0.07 -13.81
N MET A 204 -20.90 1.07 -14.52
CA MET A 204 -21.82 2.16 -14.17
C MET A 204 -23.28 1.94 -14.61
N MET A 205 -23.56 0.95 -15.46
CA MET A 205 -24.91 0.64 -15.96
C MET A 205 -25.58 -0.57 -15.29
N ALA A 206 -24.85 -1.32 -14.45
CA ALA A 206 -25.30 -2.62 -13.91
C ALA A 206 -25.91 -2.57 -12.50
N THR A 207 -26.09 -1.40 -11.89
CA THR A 207 -26.55 -1.25 -10.49
C THR A 207 -28.07 -1.13 -10.32
N GLN A 208 -28.86 -1.33 -11.38
CA GLN A 208 -30.32 -1.22 -11.32
C GLN A 208 -30.96 -2.58 -11.59
N PHE A 209 -31.34 -3.27 -10.51
CA PHE A 209 -32.26 -4.41 -10.44
C PHE A 209 -31.94 -5.68 -11.27
N ARG A 210 -31.33 -6.70 -10.66
CA ARG A 210 -31.52 -8.10 -11.12
C ARG A 210 -31.38 -9.15 -9.99
N PRO A 211 -32.27 -10.16 -9.92
CA PRO A 211 -32.11 -11.32 -9.04
C PRO A 211 -31.07 -12.31 -9.61
N PRO A 212 -30.49 -13.21 -8.78
CA PRO A 212 -29.39 -14.07 -9.21
C PRO A 212 -29.86 -15.23 -10.12
N PRO A 213 -29.08 -15.64 -11.13
CA PRO A 213 -29.41 -16.80 -11.96
C PRO A 213 -29.02 -18.11 -11.26
N ALA A 214 -29.93 -19.09 -11.31
CA ALA A 214 -29.66 -20.48 -10.93
C ALA A 214 -28.71 -21.13 -11.97
N VAL A 215 -27.65 -21.77 -11.49
CA VAL A 215 -26.70 -22.53 -12.33
C VAL A 215 -27.13 -24.01 -12.44
N PRO A 216 -27.07 -24.65 -13.62
CA PRO A 216 -27.35 -26.08 -13.77
C PRO A 216 -26.21 -26.95 -13.21
N ALA A 217 -26.61 -27.99 -12.48
CA ALA A 217 -25.74 -28.99 -11.90
C ALA A 217 -25.20 -29.96 -12.95
N HIS A 218 -24.01 -29.69 -13.47
CA HIS A 218 -23.16 -30.70 -14.12
C HIS A 218 -21.80 -30.04 -14.37
N LEU A 219 -20.77 -30.56 -13.69
CA LEU A 219 -19.34 -30.57 -14.01
C LEU A 219 -18.62 -30.81 -12.68
N LYS A 220 -18.23 -32.07 -12.48
CA LYS A 220 -17.53 -32.56 -11.28
C LYS A 220 -16.18 -31.85 -11.16
N ALA A 221 -16.08 -30.89 -10.25
CA ALA A 221 -14.82 -30.37 -9.75
C ALA A 221 -14.34 -31.26 -8.59
N ALA A 222 -13.08 -31.69 -8.64
CA ALA A 222 -12.43 -32.39 -7.56
C ALA A 222 -12.52 -31.55 -6.27
N ASP A 223 -13.03 -32.18 -5.20
CA ASP A 223 -13.33 -31.59 -3.89
C ASP A 223 -12.08 -30.98 -3.21
N HIS A 224 -11.85 -29.69 -3.44
CA HIS A 224 -11.31 -28.82 -2.41
C HIS A 224 -12.47 -28.01 -1.83
N GLN A 225 -13.28 -28.68 -1.00
CA GLN A 225 -14.21 -28.00 -0.12
C GLN A 225 -13.43 -27.17 0.88
N SER A 226 -13.26 -25.88 0.58
CA SER A 226 -12.87 -24.88 1.58
C SER A 226 -13.76 -25.08 2.81
N PRO A 227 -13.19 -25.30 4.02
CA PRO A 227 -13.96 -25.60 5.20
C PRO A 227 -15.05 -24.55 5.43
N PRO A 228 -16.28 -24.95 5.81
CA PRO A 228 -17.40 -24.03 5.92
C PRO A 228 -17.06 -22.89 6.89
N MET A 229 -17.31 -21.65 6.45
CA MET A 229 -17.07 -20.46 7.26
C MET A 229 -17.85 -20.53 8.58
N LYS A 230 -17.33 -19.91 9.64
CA LYS A 230 -18.05 -19.74 10.92
C LYS A 230 -18.42 -18.27 11.11
N THR A 231 -19.53 -18.00 11.76
CA THR A 231 -19.93 -16.63 12.08
C THR A 231 -19.28 -16.18 13.40
N CYS A 232 -18.72 -14.97 13.43
CA CYS A 232 -18.20 -14.36 14.65
C CYS A 232 -19.34 -14.10 15.65
N GLN A 233 -19.16 -14.48 16.92
CA GLN A 233 -20.19 -14.31 17.95
C GLN A 233 -20.42 -12.84 18.37
N SER A 234 -19.45 -11.96 18.12
CA SER A 234 -19.50 -10.55 18.55
C SER A 234 -20.01 -9.62 17.45
N CYS A 235 -19.57 -9.82 16.21
CA CYS A 235 -19.89 -8.92 15.09
C CYS A 235 -20.68 -9.59 13.96
N PHE A 236 -21.02 -10.86 14.09
CA PHE A 236 -21.81 -11.64 13.13
C PHE A 236 -21.25 -11.74 11.70
N GLN A 237 -19.99 -11.35 11.49
CA GLN A 237 -19.30 -11.52 10.21
C GLN A 237 -18.77 -12.94 10.02
N GLN A 238 -18.75 -13.40 8.76
CA GLN A 238 -18.19 -14.71 8.41
C GLN A 238 -16.66 -14.69 8.52
N ILE A 239 -16.10 -15.61 9.28
CA ILE A 239 -14.66 -15.80 9.50
C ILE A 239 -14.27 -17.25 9.20
N HIS A 240 -13.01 -17.49 8.83
CA HIS A 240 -12.52 -18.84 8.57
C HIS A 240 -12.72 -19.75 9.81
N ARG A 241 -13.13 -21.01 9.61
CA ARG A 241 -13.50 -21.94 10.71
C ARG A 241 -12.40 -22.10 11.75
N ASN A 242 -11.14 -22.07 11.30
CA ASN A 242 -9.96 -22.22 12.15
C ASN A 242 -9.36 -20.89 12.65
N ALA A 243 -9.97 -19.73 12.37
CA ALA A 243 -9.47 -18.44 12.86
C ALA A 243 -9.61 -18.35 14.40
N PRO A 244 -8.52 -18.14 15.16
CA PRO A 244 -8.57 -18.07 16.62
C PRO A 244 -9.24 -16.78 17.12
N ILE A 245 -9.17 -15.71 16.33
CA ILE A 245 -9.69 -14.38 16.62
C ILE A 245 -10.38 -13.83 15.37
N CYS A 246 -11.45 -13.06 15.54
CA CYS A 246 -12.08 -12.33 14.44
C CYS A 246 -11.17 -11.18 13.95
N PRO A 247 -10.83 -11.07 12.65
CA PRO A 247 -9.98 -9.99 12.15
C PRO A 247 -10.64 -8.61 12.30
N MET A 248 -11.98 -8.54 12.27
CA MET A 248 -12.72 -7.29 12.33
C MET A 248 -12.82 -6.73 13.76
N CYS A 249 -13.21 -7.55 14.73
CA CYS A 249 -13.50 -7.08 16.09
C CYS A 249 -12.52 -7.60 17.16
N LYS A 250 -11.51 -8.38 16.76
CA LYS A 250 -10.49 -8.98 17.64
C LYS A 250 -11.04 -9.86 18.77
N SER A 251 -12.33 -10.19 18.77
CA SER A 251 -12.94 -11.09 19.75
C SER A 251 -12.50 -12.53 19.53
N LYS A 252 -12.21 -13.26 20.62
CA LYS A 252 -11.86 -14.70 20.58
C LYS A 252 -13.08 -15.52 20.16
N SER A 253 -12.90 -16.35 19.14
CA SER A 253 -13.93 -17.30 18.73
C SER A 253 -13.87 -18.53 19.65
N ARG A 254 -14.88 -18.73 20.49
CA ARG A 254 -15.02 -19.97 21.29
C ARG A 254 -15.71 -21.04 20.44
N SER A 255 -15.07 -22.19 20.26
CA SER A 255 -15.68 -23.34 19.59
C SER A 255 -16.82 -23.91 20.44
N LYS A 256 -17.98 -24.21 19.84
CA LYS A 256 -19.14 -24.80 20.54
C LYS A 256 -18.90 -26.22 21.09
N ASN A 257 -17.84 -26.91 20.66
CA ASN A 257 -17.52 -28.26 21.12
C ASN A 257 -16.14 -28.28 21.83
N PRO A 258 -16.06 -27.91 23.13
CA PRO A 258 -14.81 -27.99 23.86
C PRO A 258 -14.34 -29.45 23.94
N LYS A 259 -13.10 -29.72 23.52
CA LYS A 259 -12.49 -31.06 23.68
C LYS A 259 -12.51 -31.41 25.16
N LYS A 260 -13.04 -32.59 25.50
CA LYS A 260 -13.04 -33.12 26.87
C LYS A 260 -11.61 -33.04 27.44
N PRO A 261 -11.41 -32.50 28.65
CA PRO A 261 -10.08 -32.49 29.27
C PRO A 261 -9.61 -33.94 29.45
N LYS A 262 -8.38 -34.24 29.01
CA LYS A 262 -7.72 -35.51 29.32
C LYS A 262 -7.53 -35.59 30.83
N LYS A 263 -8.00 -36.67 31.47
CA LYS A 263 -7.65 -36.98 32.86
C LYS A 263 -6.12 -37.08 32.95
N LYS A 264 -5.51 -36.37 33.90
CA LYS A 264 -4.16 -36.66 34.37
C LYS A 264 -4.28 -37.86 35.31
N ASP A 265 -3.42 -38.86 35.10
CA ASP A 265 -3.17 -39.94 36.07
C ASP A 265 -2.59 -39.39 37.37
#